data_AF-A0AAA9YYC5-F1
#
_entry.id   AF-A0AAA9YYC5-F1
#
_cell.length_a   1.000
_cell.length_b   1.000
_cell.length_c   1.000
_cell.angle_alpha   90.00
_cell.angle_beta   90.00
_cell.angle_gamma   90.00
#
_symmetry.space_group_name_H-M   'P 1'
#
loop_
_entity.id
_entity.type
_entity.pdbx_description
1 polymer ?
#
loop_
_entity_poly.entity_id
_entity_poly.type
_entity_poly.pdbx_seq_one_letter_code
_entity_poly.pdbx_strand_id
1 'polypeptide(L)'
;MLSLMVVSCLLGLVASQTDYCDPLLCKTDHLHIGCNATDDFGPACPSNTEVIPMDDKLRDMILDLHNSLRSELANGKMEGFESAERMAVLVG
;
A
#
# COMPACT_ATOMS: atom_id res chain seq x y z
N MET A 1 11.25 -9.73 -36.48
CA MET A 1 9.96 -9.17 -35.97
C MET A 1 9.59 -9.72 -34.61
N LEU A 2 9.54 -11.03 -34.39
CA LEU A 2 9.22 -11.63 -33.07
C LEU A 2 10.20 -11.19 -31.96
N SER A 3 11.51 -11.19 -32.23
CA SER A 3 12.53 -10.73 -31.26
C SER A 3 12.41 -9.25 -30.88
N LEU A 4 11.96 -8.38 -31.79
CA LEU A 4 11.77 -6.96 -31.49
C LEU A 4 10.60 -6.73 -30.52
N MET A 5 9.52 -7.49 -30.67
CA MET A 5 8.36 -7.42 -29.76
C MET A 5 8.68 -7.95 -28.37
N VAL A 6 9.45 -9.04 -28.28
CA VAL A 6 9.88 -9.61 -26.99
C VAL A 6 10.79 -8.62 -26.23
N VAL A 7 11.73 -7.98 -26.93
CA VAL A 7 12.61 -6.95 -26.33
C VAL A 7 11.81 -5.73 -25.87
N SER A 8 10.85 -5.26 -26.66
CA SER A 8 9.98 -4.13 -26.29
C SER A 8 9.10 -4.43 -25.08
N CYS A 9 8.60 -5.67 -24.95
CA CYS A 9 7.78 -6.09 -23.82
C CYS A 9 8.60 -6.17 -22.52
N LEU A 10 9.83 -6.69 -22.62
CA LEU A 10 10.77 -6.76 -21.50
C LEU A 10 11.19 -5.36 -21.01
N LEU A 11 11.44 -4.42 -21.92
CA LEU A 11 11.75 -3.02 -21.55
C LEU A 11 10.59 -2.32 -20.83
N GLY A 12 9.34 -2.59 -21.22
CA GLY A 12 8.15 -2.04 -20.56
C GLY A 12 7.94 -2.55 -19.13
N LEU A 13 8.30 -3.82 -18.86
CA LEU A 13 8.21 -4.42 -17.52
C LEU A 13 9.21 -3.80 -16.54
N VAL A 14 10.43 -3.47 -17.00
CA VAL A 14 11.47 -2.84 -16.16
C VAL A 14 11.11 -1.40 -15.81
N ALA A 15 10.41 -0.69 -16.70
CA ALA A 15 9.97 0.70 -16.49
C ALA A 15 8.79 0.84 -15.51
N SER A 16 8.18 -0.28 -15.07
CA SER A 16 7.03 -0.28 -14.14
C SER A 16 7.43 -0.35 -12.66
N GLN A 17 8.72 -0.40 -12.34
CA GLN A 17 9.19 -0.39 -10.96
C GLN A 17 9.33 1.06 -10.47
N THR A 18 8.60 1.41 -9.40
CA THR A 18 8.79 2.68 -8.71
C THR A 18 10.19 2.70 -8.09
N ASP A 19 11.01 3.69 -8.46
CA ASP A 19 12.29 3.93 -7.79
C ASP A 19 12.03 4.53 -6.41
N TYR A 20 11.99 3.66 -5.39
CA TYR A 20 11.79 4.10 -4.00
C TYR A 20 12.92 4.98 -3.47
N CYS A 21 14.07 5.05 -4.13
CA CYS A 21 15.17 5.92 -3.72
C CYS A 21 15.04 7.36 -4.26
N ASP A 22 14.00 7.66 -5.05
CA ASP A 22 13.75 9.01 -5.54
C ASP A 22 13.47 9.98 -4.37
N PRO A 23 14.31 11.02 -4.18
CA PRO A 23 14.15 11.97 -3.08
C PRO A 23 12.86 12.80 -3.17
N LEU A 24 12.15 12.80 -4.30
CA LEU A 24 10.87 13.48 -4.47
C LEU A 24 9.68 12.70 -3.86
N LEU A 25 9.85 11.42 -3.55
CA LEU A 25 8.78 10.59 -2.97
C LEU A 25 8.54 10.88 -1.48
N CYS A 26 9.53 11.44 -0.79
CA CYS A 26 9.49 11.70 0.64
C CYS A 26 9.76 13.18 0.93
N LYS A 27 9.37 13.63 2.12
CA LYS A 27 9.81 14.94 2.62
C LYS A 27 11.34 14.95 2.72
N THR A 28 11.94 16.13 2.60
CA THR A 28 13.38 16.34 2.77
C THR A 28 13.87 15.67 4.06
N ASP A 29 15.05 15.06 3.99
CA ASP A 29 15.72 14.34 5.09
C ASP A 29 15.08 13.02 5.53
N HIS A 30 14.14 12.45 4.76
CA HIS A 30 13.61 11.11 4.97
C HIS A 30 13.94 10.16 3.83
N LEU A 31 14.41 8.95 4.17
CA LEU A 31 14.58 7.85 3.22
C LEU A 31 13.29 7.03 3.15
N HIS A 32 12.88 6.66 1.94
CA HIS A 32 11.74 5.79 1.75
C HIS A 32 12.04 4.37 2.29
N ILE A 33 11.09 3.74 2.98
CA ILE A 33 11.27 2.39 3.56
C ILE A 33 11.60 1.32 2.52
N GLY A 34 11.13 1.48 1.29
CA GLY A 34 11.40 0.60 0.16
C GLY A 34 12.74 0.84 -0.57
N CYS A 35 13.46 1.94 -0.28
CA CYS A 35 14.75 2.19 -0.92
C CYS A 35 15.80 1.22 -0.39
N ASN A 36 16.38 0.40 -1.28
CA ASN A 36 17.33 -0.67 -0.92
C ASN A 36 16.81 -1.61 0.20
N ALA A 37 15.50 -1.82 0.27
CA ALA A 37 14.92 -2.73 1.25
C ALA A 37 15.36 -4.19 0.97
N THR A 38 15.58 -4.95 2.06
CA THR A 38 15.75 -6.40 2.01
C THR A 38 14.53 -7.07 2.65
N ASP A 39 14.39 -8.39 2.46
CA ASP A 39 13.37 -9.18 3.14
C ASP A 39 13.78 -9.56 4.59
N ASP A 40 14.88 -9.00 5.09
CA ASP A 40 15.39 -9.30 6.43
C ASP A 40 14.60 -8.57 7.51
N PHE A 41 14.42 -9.24 8.64
CA PHE A 41 13.83 -8.62 9.82
C PHE A 41 14.84 -7.71 10.53
N GLY A 42 14.35 -6.58 11.05
CA GLY A 42 15.16 -5.67 11.86
C GLY A 42 15.61 -6.31 13.18
N PRO A 43 16.63 -5.74 13.84
CA PRO A 43 17.21 -6.30 15.07
C PRO A 43 16.24 -6.33 16.27
N ALA A 44 15.12 -5.60 16.20
CA ALA A 44 14.07 -5.61 17.21
C ALA A 44 13.11 -6.81 17.07
N CYS A 45 13.11 -7.50 15.94
CA CYS A 45 12.23 -8.63 15.69
C CYS A 45 12.75 -9.89 16.42
N PRO A 46 11.87 -10.67 17.09
CA PRO A 46 12.26 -11.95 17.68
C PRO A 46 12.63 -12.99 16.61
N SER A 47 13.34 -14.03 17.00
CA SER A 47 13.82 -15.07 16.08
C SER A 47 12.73 -15.89 15.39
N ASN A 48 11.52 -15.91 15.94
CA ASN A 48 10.35 -16.60 15.37
C ASN A 48 9.42 -15.65 14.59
N THR A 49 9.95 -14.51 14.12
CA THR A 49 9.16 -13.58 13.31
C THR A 49 8.90 -14.19 11.93
N GLU A 50 7.66 -14.03 11.46
CA GLU A 50 7.25 -14.41 10.12
C GLU A 50 6.41 -13.29 9.49
N VAL A 51 6.46 -13.22 8.15
CA VAL A 51 5.56 -12.35 7.40
C VAL A 51 4.23 -13.09 7.26
N ILE A 52 3.15 -12.48 7.73
CA ILE A 52 1.80 -13.00 7.53
C ILE A 52 1.31 -12.58 6.15
N PRO A 53 1.02 -13.53 5.23
CA PRO A 53 0.49 -13.19 3.92
C PRO A 53 -0.85 -12.49 4.02
N MET A 54 -1.00 -11.39 3.28
CA MET A 54 -2.29 -10.70 3.13
C MET A 54 -3.12 -11.42 2.07
N ASP A 55 -3.86 -12.44 2.47
CA ASP A 55 -4.79 -13.12 1.57
C ASP A 55 -6.02 -12.24 1.23
N ASP A 56 -6.75 -12.63 0.19
CA ASP A 56 -7.90 -11.84 -0.31
C ASP A 56 -8.99 -11.70 0.77
N LYS A 57 -9.19 -12.72 1.60
CA LYS A 57 -10.18 -12.69 2.67
C LYS A 57 -9.81 -11.69 3.76
N LEU A 58 -8.54 -11.64 4.14
CA LEU A 58 -8.03 -10.69 5.12
C LEU A 58 -8.08 -9.26 4.57
N ARG A 59 -7.71 -9.08 3.29
CA ARG A 59 -7.81 -7.78 2.60
C ARG A 59 -9.25 -7.27 2.56
N ASP A 60 -10.19 -8.12 2.15
CA ASP A 60 -11.61 -7.77 2.06
C ASP A 60 -12.19 -7.44 3.44
N MET A 61 -11.87 -8.24 4.46
CA MET A 61 -12.30 -7.97 5.83
C MET A 61 -11.81 -6.61 6.33
N ILE A 62 -10.54 -6.28 6.09
CA ILE A 62 -9.96 -4.99 6.51
C ILE A 62 -10.66 -3.84 5.77
N LEU A 63 -10.87 -3.96 4.46
CA LEU A 63 -11.53 -2.94 3.66
C LEU A 63 -13.00 -2.74 4.08
N ASP A 64 -13.74 -3.82 4.29
CA ASP A 64 -15.15 -3.78 4.71
C ASP A 64 -15.31 -3.10 6.06
N LEU A 65 -14.44 -3.41 7.02
CA LEU A 65 -14.46 -2.79 8.34
C LEU A 65 -14.19 -1.28 8.24
N HIS A 66 -13.14 -0.88 7.53
CA HIS A 66 -12.81 0.54 7.36
C HIS A 66 -13.92 1.29 6.63
N ASN A 67 -14.46 0.73 5.55
CA ASN A 67 -15.51 1.37 4.76
C ASN A 67 -16.84 1.46 5.54
N SER A 68 -17.15 0.48 6.38
CA SER A 68 -18.32 0.52 7.27
C SER A 68 -18.20 1.66 8.28
N LEU A 69 -17.06 1.75 8.98
CA LEU A 69 -16.81 2.81 9.96
C LEU A 69 -16.76 4.21 9.32
N ARG A 70 -16.12 4.34 8.15
CA ARG A 70 -16.11 5.59 7.36
C ARG A 70 -17.52 6.00 6.95
N SER A 71 -18.36 5.05 6.56
CA SER A 71 -19.76 5.31 6.18
C SER A 71 -20.60 5.71 7.39
N GLU A 72 -20.42 5.07 8.54
CA GLU A 72 -21.11 5.44 9.78
C GLU A 72 -20.78 6.86 10.21
N LEU A 73 -19.49 7.21 10.24
CA LEU A 73 -19.00 8.55 10.54
C LEU A 73 -19.54 9.57 9.53
N ALA A 74 -19.44 9.29 8.23
CA ALA A 74 -19.89 10.21 7.19
C ALA A 74 -21.38 10.53 7.28
N ASN A 75 -22.20 9.58 7.72
CA ASN A 75 -23.64 9.77 7.92
C ASN A 75 -24.00 10.45 9.27
N GLY A 76 -23.01 10.88 10.07
CA GLY A 76 -23.24 11.50 11.38
C GLY A 76 -23.86 10.54 12.40
N LYS A 77 -23.62 9.23 12.24
CA LYS A 77 -24.14 8.21 13.17
C LYS A 77 -23.19 7.88 14.31
N MET A 78 -21.96 8.36 14.24
CA MET A 78 -20.94 8.17 15.26
C MET A 78 -21.05 9.27 16.34
N GLU A 79 -21.26 8.86 17.59
CA GLU A 79 -21.43 9.79 18.71
C GLU A 79 -20.22 10.73 18.85
N GLY A 80 -20.50 12.02 19.02
CA GLY A 80 -19.46 13.06 19.17
C GLY A 80 -18.87 13.59 17.86
N PHE A 81 -19.35 13.12 16.71
CA PHE A 81 -18.87 13.58 15.39
C PHE A 81 -20.02 14.06 14.50
N GLU A 82 -19.76 15.16 13.77
CA GLU A 82 -20.65 15.65 12.73
C GLU A 82 -20.53 14.79 11.45
N SER A 83 -21.57 14.84 10.61
CA SER A 83 -21.54 14.20 9.29
C SER A 83 -20.48 14.80 8.37
N ALA A 84 -19.93 13.98 7.47
CA ALA A 84 -18.92 14.44 6.49
C ALA A 84 -19.57 14.72 5.12
N GLU A 85 -19.25 15.87 4.52
CA GLU A 85 -19.74 16.21 3.18
C GLU A 85 -19.16 15.30 2.09
N ARG A 86 -17.89 14.88 2.24
CA ARG A 86 -17.17 14.06 1.24
C ARG A 86 -16.27 13.03 1.90
N MET A 87 -16.73 11.78 1.96
CA MET A 87 -15.96 10.65 2.45
C MET A 87 -15.98 9.51 1.42
N ALA A 88 -14.87 9.32 0.69
CA ALA A 88 -14.78 8.30 -0.35
C ALA A 88 -14.65 6.87 0.23
N VAL A 89 -15.10 5.89 -0.54
CA VAL A 89 -14.89 4.46 -0.28
C VAL A 89 -13.43 4.09 -0.59
N LEU A 90 -12.80 3.33 0.29
CA LEU A 90 -11.46 2.79 0.09
C LEU A 90 -11.53 1.57 -0.82
N VAL A 91 -10.50 1.43 -1.66
CA VAL A 91 -10.28 0.29 -2.56
C VAL A 91 -8.91 -0.29 -2.25
N GLY A 92 -8.75 -1.60 -2.42
CA GLY A 92 -7.47 -2.28 -2.24
C GLY A 92 -7.17 -3.27 -3.36
#